data_AF-T0RKN8-F1
#
_entry.id   AF-T0RKN8-F1
#
_cell.length_a   1.000
_cell.length_b   1.000
_cell.length_c   1.000
_cell.angle_alpha   90.00
_cell.angle_beta   90.00
_cell.angle_gamma   90.00
#
_symmetry.space_group_name_H-M   'P 1'
#
loop_
_entity.id
_entity.type
_entity.pdbx_description
1 polymer ?
#
loop_
_entity_poly.entity_id
_entity_poly.type
_entity_poly.pdbx_seq_one_letter_code
_entity_poly.pdbx_strand_id
1 'polypeptide(L)'
;MTLKRLIVLISIILSAFSSLANQEVEKQIFDVSYYKKFVEEVALTQEFNRGEYLVYDCRTKHFICVNRAGQKLCLEMLENSKEVGSQERYCLPIRKFKDQLTCFRKQYEVSQKTSMEKFCRYSIN
;
A
#
# COMPACT_ATOMS: atom_id res chain seq x y z
N MET A 1 59.89 12.17 24.22
CA MET A 1 58.69 11.32 24.03
C MET A 1 59.13 10.08 23.26
N THR A 2 58.99 8.88 23.82
CA THR A 2 59.52 7.65 23.17
C THR A 2 58.62 7.20 22.02
N LEU A 3 59.20 6.64 20.96
CA LEU A 3 58.49 6.15 19.76
C LEU A 3 57.31 5.23 20.10
N LYS A 4 57.43 4.43 21.17
CA LYS A 4 56.37 3.58 21.70
C LYS A 4 55.13 4.36 22.16
N ARG A 5 55.30 5.55 22.77
CA ARG A 5 54.18 6.40 23.21
C ARG A 5 53.47 7.06 22.03
N LEU A 6 54.20 7.38 20.96
CA LEU A 6 53.62 7.95 19.74
C LEU A 6 52.73 6.93 19.01
N ILE A 7 53.19 5.68 18.89
CA ILE A 7 52.42 4.60 18.25
C ILE A 7 51.12 4.32 18.99
N VAL A 8 51.16 4.28 20.33
CA VAL A 8 49.95 4.05 21.15
C VAL A 8 48.92 5.17 20.96
N LEU A 9 49.37 6.43 20.90
CA LEU A 9 48.47 7.56 20.67
C LEU A 9 47.82 7.51 19.27
N ILE A 10 48.59 7.17 18.24
CA ILE A 10 48.08 7.02 16.87
C ILE A 10 47.02 5.92 16.80
N SER A 11 47.24 4.77 17.46
CA SER A 11 46.27 3.67 17.48
C SER A 11 44.95 4.02 18.18
N ILE A 12 45.00 4.81 19.25
CA ILE A 12 43.80 5.28 19.96
C ILE A 12 43.02 6.28 19.10
N ILE A 13 43.72 7.15 18.36
CA ILE A 13 43.08 8.11 17.46
C ILE A 13 42.43 7.35 16.28
N LEU A 14 43.13 6.39 15.66
CA LEU A 14 42.56 5.60 14.56
C LEU A 14 41.31 4.81 14.96
N SER A 15 41.27 4.24 16.17
CA SER A 15 40.10 3.49 16.63
C SER A 15 38.90 4.40 16.92
N ALA A 16 39.13 5.61 17.43
CA ALA A 16 38.08 6.62 17.63
C ALA A 16 37.53 7.17 16.30
N PHE A 17 38.38 7.37 15.28
CA PHE A 17 37.91 7.80 13.95
C PHE A 17 37.06 6.73 13.24
N SER A 18 37.35 5.45 13.46
CA SER A 18 36.62 4.33 12.85
C SER A 18 35.17 4.23 13.38
N SER A 19 34.95 4.54 14.66
CA SER A 19 33.62 4.50 15.28
C SER A 19 32.73 5.69 14.89
N LEU A 20 33.30 6.89 14.66
CA LEU A 20 32.52 8.03 14.17
C LEU A 20 32.09 7.87 12.70
N ALA A 21 32.96 7.30 11.84
CA ALA A 21 32.63 7.10 10.42
C ALA A 21 31.46 6.12 10.18
N ASN A 22 31.30 5.12 11.05
CA ASN A 22 30.22 4.14 10.94
C ASN A 22 28.83 4.70 11.28
N GLN A 23 28.75 5.80 12.05
CA GLN A 23 27.47 6.32 12.55
C GLN A 23 26.73 7.20 11.53
N GLU A 24 27.44 7.67 10.49
CA GLU A 24 26.89 8.57 9.47
C GLU A 24 26.44 7.82 8.20
N VAL A 25 26.97 6.62 7.97
CA VAL A 25 26.62 5.75 6.83
C VAL A 25 25.24 5.07 7.02
N GLU A 26 24.77 4.92 8.25
CA GLU A 26 23.51 4.20 8.55
C GLU A 26 22.24 5.05 8.30
N LYS A 27 22.37 6.37 8.09
CA LYS A 27 21.22 7.29 7.92
C LYS A 27 20.67 7.45 6.49
N GLN A 28 21.23 6.77 5.50
CA GLN A 28 20.74 6.81 4.11
C GLN A 28 20.58 5.41 3.49
N ILE A 29 20.11 4.44 4.25
CA ILE A 29 19.58 3.22 3.64
C ILE A 29 18.25 3.60 2.98
N PHE A 30 18.32 3.94 1.69
CA PHE A 30 17.17 4.02 0.80
C PHE A 30 16.39 2.71 0.96
N ASP A 31 15.26 2.77 1.66
CA ASP A 31 14.43 1.60 1.92
C ASP A 31 13.82 1.15 0.59
N VAL A 32 14.49 0.18 -0.04
CA VAL A 32 14.08 -0.43 -1.31
C VAL A 32 12.64 -0.95 -1.22
N SER A 33 12.20 -1.39 -0.04
CA SER A 33 10.83 -1.87 0.17
C SER A 33 9.82 -0.72 0.10
N TYR A 34 10.16 0.44 0.68
CA TYR A 34 9.33 1.65 0.60
C TYR A 34 9.21 2.15 -0.84
N TYR A 35 10.33 2.23 -1.57
CA TYR A 35 10.31 2.67 -2.96
C TYR A 35 9.53 1.71 -3.86
N LYS A 36 9.75 0.40 -3.70
CA LYS A 36 9.01 -0.62 -4.43
C LYS A 36 7.50 -0.50 -4.19
N LYS A 37 7.08 -0.33 -2.93
CA LYS A 37 5.69 -0.12 -2.57
C LYS A 37 5.11 1.14 -3.24
N PHE A 38 5.85 2.25 -3.24
CA PHE A 38 5.41 3.49 -3.87
C PHE A 38 5.19 3.32 -5.39
N VAL A 39 6.06 2.58 -6.07
CA VAL A 39 5.94 2.29 -7.51
C VAL A 39 4.78 1.34 -7.81
N GLU A 40 4.54 0.34 -6.95
CA GLU A 40 3.52 -0.69 -7.17
C GLU A 40 2.11 -0.23 -6.74
N GLU A 41 1.99 0.59 -5.70
CA GLU A 41 0.74 1.09 -5.12
C GLU A 41 0.44 2.54 -5.53
N VAL A 42 0.53 2.84 -6.83
CA VAL A 42 0.21 4.18 -7.37
C VAL A 42 -1.21 4.59 -6.97
N ALA A 43 -1.38 5.84 -6.55
CA ALA A 43 -2.69 6.41 -6.23
C ALA A 43 -3.63 6.36 -7.45
N LEU A 44 -4.86 5.88 -7.22
CA LEU A 44 -5.97 5.89 -8.17
C LEU A 44 -6.91 7.07 -7.88
N THR A 45 -7.22 7.27 -6.60
CA THR A 45 -7.96 8.42 -6.05
C THR A 45 -7.32 8.84 -4.74
N GLN A 46 -7.89 9.82 -4.03
CA GLN A 46 -7.41 10.18 -2.69
C GLN A 46 -7.56 9.02 -1.68
N GLU A 47 -8.54 8.14 -1.90
CA GLU A 47 -8.89 7.06 -0.99
C GLU A 47 -8.31 5.70 -1.38
N PHE A 48 -7.94 5.53 -2.66
CA PHE A 48 -7.54 4.23 -3.20
C PHE A 48 -6.20 4.27 -3.90
N ASN A 49 -5.34 3.32 -3.55
CA ASN A 49 -4.09 3.01 -4.23
C ASN A 49 -4.19 1.65 -4.91
N ARG A 50 -3.46 1.45 -6.01
CA ARG A 50 -3.49 0.18 -6.78
C ARG A 50 -3.05 -1.02 -5.95
N GLY A 51 -3.66 -2.18 -6.20
CA GLY A 51 -3.25 -3.44 -5.59
C GLY A 51 -4.04 -4.65 -6.08
N GLU A 52 -4.00 -5.74 -5.33
CA GLU A 52 -4.52 -7.06 -5.74
C GLU A 52 -5.98 -7.34 -5.33
N TYR A 53 -6.68 -6.37 -4.75
CA TYR A 53 -8.06 -6.54 -4.28
C TYR A 53 -9.04 -5.85 -5.22
N LEU A 54 -9.96 -6.62 -5.81
CA LEU A 54 -11.01 -6.07 -6.64
C LEU A 54 -12.18 -5.60 -5.77
N VAL A 55 -12.53 -4.34 -5.94
CA VAL A 55 -13.67 -3.66 -5.34
C VAL A 55 -14.52 -3.08 -6.48
N TYR A 56 -15.82 -2.95 -6.25
CA TYR A 56 -16.69 -2.12 -7.08
C TYR A 56 -16.97 -0.81 -6.34
N ASP A 57 -16.53 0.32 -6.90
CA ASP A 57 -16.86 1.65 -6.36
C ASP A 57 -18.25 2.04 -6.84
N CYS A 58 -19.17 2.20 -5.89
CA CYS A 58 -20.56 2.50 -6.18
C CYS A 58 -20.82 3.98 -6.47
N ARG A 59 -19.94 4.88 -6.00
CA ARG A 59 -20.03 6.32 -6.26
C ARG A 59 -19.78 6.62 -7.73
N THR A 60 -18.79 5.94 -8.28
CA THR A 60 -18.26 6.15 -9.64
C THR A 60 -18.60 5.00 -10.59
N LYS A 61 -19.33 3.99 -10.11
CA LYS A 61 -19.89 2.85 -10.88
C LYS A 61 -18.86 2.10 -11.72
N HIS A 62 -17.70 1.78 -11.15
CA HIS A 62 -16.68 0.99 -11.85
C HIS A 62 -15.95 0.01 -10.93
N PHE A 63 -15.36 -1.01 -11.55
CA PHE A 63 -14.46 -1.93 -10.87
C PHE A 63 -13.07 -1.32 -10.73
N ILE A 64 -12.49 -1.46 -9.54
CA ILE A 64 -11.19 -0.91 -9.19
C ILE A 64 -10.36 -1.93 -8.41
N CYS A 65 -9.12 -2.12 -8.82
CA CYS A 65 -8.14 -2.95 -8.13
C CYS A 65 -7.34 -2.11 -7.14
N VAL A 66 -7.57 -2.34 -5.84
CA VAL A 66 -7.01 -1.57 -4.73
C VAL A 66 -6.04 -2.41 -3.89
N ASN A 67 -5.17 -1.73 -3.15
CA ASN A 67 -4.33 -2.38 -2.14
C ASN A 67 -5.16 -2.80 -0.91
N ARG A 68 -4.49 -3.46 0.04
CA ARG A 68 -5.13 -3.91 1.28
C ARG A 68 -5.78 -2.78 2.08
N ALA A 69 -5.17 -1.58 2.09
CA ALA A 69 -5.73 -0.43 2.79
C ALA A 69 -7.04 0.03 2.16
N GLY A 70 -7.10 0.15 0.83
CA GLY A 70 -8.33 0.48 0.10
C GLY A 70 -9.42 -0.57 0.28
N GLN A 71 -9.05 -1.86 0.31
CA GLN A 71 -10.01 -2.94 0.61
C GLN A 71 -10.59 -2.82 2.03
N LYS A 72 -9.73 -2.51 3.02
CA LYS A 72 -10.17 -2.33 4.42
C LYS A 72 -11.10 -1.13 4.55
N LEU A 73 -10.75 -0.01 3.93
CA LEU A 73 -11.60 1.18 3.89
C LEU A 73 -12.98 0.85 3.31
N CYS A 74 -13.00 0.06 2.24
CA CYS A 74 -14.27 -0.36 1.64
C CYS A 74 -15.13 -1.22 2.59
N LEU A 75 -14.50 -2.14 3.33
CA LEU A 75 -15.20 -2.94 4.34
C LEU A 75 -15.77 -2.07 5.47
N GLU A 76 -15.00 -1.09 5.94
CA GLU A 76 -15.42 -0.14 6.98
C GLU A 76 -16.61 0.71 6.51
N MET A 77 -16.55 1.25 5.28
CA MET A 77 -17.67 2.00 4.69
C MET A 77 -18.91 1.13 4.52
N LEU A 78 -18.75 -0.14 4.14
CA LEU A 78 -19.85 -1.08 4.01
C LEU A 78 -20.51 -1.34 5.37
N GLU A 79 -19.72 -1.56 6.42
CA GLU A 79 -20.25 -1.79 7.77
C GLU A 79 -20.99 -0.58 8.32
N ASN A 80 -20.39 0.61 8.21
CA ASN A 80 -21.02 1.87 8.59
C ASN A 80 -22.35 2.11 7.84
N SER A 81 -22.43 1.73 6.56
CA SER A 81 -23.67 1.88 5.79
C SER A 81 -24.81 0.99 6.29
N LYS A 82 -24.49 -0.19 6.84
CA LYS A 82 -25.49 -1.07 7.47
C LYS A 82 -25.98 -0.50 8.79
N GLU A 83 -25.07 0.01 9.62
CA GLU A 83 -25.41 0.58 10.93
C GLU A 83 -26.33 1.80 10.80
N VAL A 84 -26.11 2.64 9.79
CA VAL A 84 -26.90 3.86 9.54
C VAL A 84 -28.18 3.59 8.73
N GLY A 85 -28.41 2.35 8.28
CA GLY A 85 -29.59 1.99 7.49
C GLY A 85 -29.63 2.62 6.09
N SER A 86 -28.47 3.00 5.55
CA SER A 86 -28.37 3.54 4.19
C SER A 86 -28.70 2.46 3.16
N GLN A 87 -29.61 2.75 2.23
CA GLN A 87 -29.93 1.86 1.11
C GLN A 87 -28.84 1.84 0.02
N GLU A 88 -27.88 2.77 0.08
CA GLU A 88 -26.78 2.86 -0.87
C GLU A 88 -25.46 2.40 -0.24
N ARG A 89 -24.78 1.47 -0.92
CA ARG A 89 -23.40 1.07 -0.58
C ARG A 89 -22.44 2.06 -1.22
N TYR A 90 -21.40 2.47 -0.50
CA TYR A 90 -20.31 3.29 -1.05
C TYR A 90 -19.37 2.47 -1.94
N CYS A 91 -19.19 1.19 -1.61
CA CYS A 91 -18.40 0.25 -2.38
C CYS A 91 -18.81 -1.19 -2.05
N LEU A 92 -18.33 -2.14 -2.85
CA LEU A 92 -18.53 -3.57 -2.63
C LEU A 92 -17.21 -4.33 -2.82
N PRO A 93 -16.67 -4.98 -1.77
CA PRO A 93 -15.52 -5.88 -1.94
C PRO A 93 -15.94 -7.12 -2.74
N ILE A 94 -15.19 -7.43 -3.81
CA ILE A 94 -15.51 -8.54 -4.71
C ILE A 94 -14.61 -9.73 -4.42
N ARG A 95 -13.28 -9.58 -4.57
CA ARG A 95 -12.33 -10.69 -4.46
C ARG A 95 -10.88 -10.23 -4.30
N LYS A 96 -10.07 -11.01 -3.59
CA LYS A 96 -8.59 -10.91 -3.61
C LYS A 96 -7.99 -11.78 -4.71
N PHE A 97 -7.00 -11.25 -5.42
CA PHE A 97 -6.20 -11.97 -6.42
C PHE A 97 -4.80 -12.29 -5.90
N LYS A 98 -4.09 -13.17 -6.62
CA LYS A 98 -2.71 -13.54 -6.30
C LYS A 98 -1.76 -12.35 -6.44
N ASP A 99 -1.99 -11.53 -7.46
CA ASP A 99 -1.18 -10.39 -7.83
C ASP A 99 -2.03 -9.32 -8.52
N GLN A 100 -1.48 -8.11 -8.60
CA GLN A 100 -2.12 -6.94 -9.19
C GLN A 100 -2.46 -7.14 -10.67
N LEU A 101 -1.58 -7.80 -11.44
CA LEU A 101 -1.79 -8.06 -12.87
C LEU A 101 -3.05 -8.93 -13.09
N THR A 102 -3.21 -9.97 -12.28
CA THR A 102 -4.38 -10.84 -12.32
C THR A 102 -5.66 -10.08 -11.95
N CYS A 103 -5.57 -9.17 -10.96
CA CYS A 103 -6.68 -8.28 -10.64
C CYS A 103 -7.05 -7.39 -11.84
N PHE A 104 -6.10 -6.73 -12.48
CA PHE A 104 -6.36 -5.85 -13.63
C PHE A 104 -6.98 -6.58 -14.81
N ARG A 105 -6.51 -7.81 -15.11
CA ARG A 105 -7.15 -8.65 -16.13
C ARG A 105 -8.61 -8.89 -15.79
N LYS A 106 -8.92 -9.19 -14.52
CA LYS A 106 -10.31 -9.39 -14.11
C LYS A 106 -11.11 -8.11 -14.16
N GLN A 107 -10.57 -7.00 -13.65
CA GLN A 107 -11.18 -5.67 -13.70
C GLN A 107 -11.58 -5.32 -15.13
N TYR A 108 -10.68 -5.52 -16.10
CA TYR A 108 -10.98 -5.32 -17.51
C TYR A 108 -12.12 -6.23 -17.98
N GLU A 109 -12.04 -7.55 -17.73
CA GLU A 109 -13.08 -8.51 -18.12
C GLU A 109 -14.47 -8.14 -17.56
N VAL A 110 -14.55 -7.75 -16.29
CA VAL A 110 -15.84 -7.42 -15.66
C VAL A 110 -16.35 -6.03 -16.04
N SER A 111 -15.47 -5.10 -16.41
CA SER A 111 -15.85 -3.76 -16.92
C SER A 111 -16.49 -3.83 -18.31
N GLN A 112 -16.26 -4.89 -19.07
CA GLN A 112 -16.90 -5.11 -20.37
C GLN A 112 -18.32 -5.70 -20.26
N LYS A 113 -18.80 -6.03 -19.05
CA LYS A 113 -20.12 -6.65 -18.85
C LYS A 113 -21.20 -5.58 -18.67
N THR A 114 -22.32 -5.73 -19.37
CA THR A 114 -23.43 -4.77 -19.41
C THR A 114 -24.27 -4.68 -18.12
N SER A 115 -24.15 -5.63 -17.18
CA SER A 115 -25.03 -5.74 -16.01
C SER A 115 -24.45 -5.14 -14.72
N MET A 116 -23.87 -3.94 -14.77
CA MET A 116 -23.21 -3.33 -13.61
C MET A 116 -24.18 -2.71 -12.58
N GLU A 117 -25.44 -2.49 -12.95
CA GLU A 117 -26.43 -1.76 -12.13
C GLU A 117 -26.89 -2.48 -10.85
N LYS A 118 -26.49 -3.74 -10.66
CA LYS A 118 -26.94 -4.57 -9.53
C LYS A 118 -25.97 -4.60 -8.35
N PHE A 119 -24.73 -4.12 -8.51
CA PHE A 119 -23.71 -4.25 -7.45
C PHE A 119 -23.96 -3.34 -6.23
N CYS A 120 -24.62 -2.20 -6.42
CA CYS A 120 -24.80 -1.20 -5.35
C CYS A 120 -26.12 -1.26 -4.60
N ARG A 121 -27.07 -2.09 -5.06
CA ARG A 121 -28.35 -2.25 -4.38
C ARG A 121 -28.22 -3.29 -3.27
N TYR A 122 -28.75 -2.96 -2.10
CA TYR A 122 -29.12 -4.00 -1.15
C TYR A 122 -30.21 -4.86 -1.81
N SER A 123 -29.97 -6.17 -1.91
CA SER A 123 -31.10 -7.08 -2.07
C SER A 123 -31.82 -7.05 -0.72
N ILE A 124 -32.88 -6.26 -0.63
CA ILE A 124 -33.89 -6.43 0.41
C ILE A 124 -34.50 -7.79 0.08
N ASN A 125 -34.26 -8.77 0.94
CA ASN A 125 -35.01 -10.01 1.00
C ASN A 125 -35.91 -9.92 2.23
#